data_AF-A0A4Z0Q9T8-F1
#
_entry.id   AF-A0A4Z0Q9T8-F1
#
_cell.length_a   1.000
_cell.length_b   1.000
_cell.length_c   1.000
_cell.angle_alpha   90.00
_cell.angle_beta   90.00
_cell.angle_gamma   90.00
#
_symmetry.space_group_name_H-M   'P 1'
#
loop_
_entity.id
_entity.type
_entity.pdbx_description
1 polymer ?
#
loop_
_entity_poly.entity_id
_entity_poly.type
_entity_poly.pdbx_seq_one_letter_code
_entity_poly.pdbx_strand_id
1 'polypeptide(L)'
;MKRISMSLLCASLMTLGACSSNDGQTTSSDTNTNSEVAGGNAGDNYMNNATNGDTASTSMPADASAAGSAAATGTAPADMNANSSGATAPHSTDPEFMMSAAHSDQNEIQLSKLVLAKGATGMTKQHADMMIKDHTKSTADLKAIAQKKGVTLPTDMDAEHKAIAKQMETLSGAELDKKFMDQMVLDHQKTLNTLKAHQTMTKDADLQGFIGKVTPVVQGHLDMSKKHSDM
;
A
#
# COMPACT_ATOMS: atom_id res chain seq x y z
N MET A 1 -54.56 -31.10 -10.01
CA MET A 1 -55.18 -31.04 -8.66
C MET A 1 -55.52 -29.59 -8.36
N LYS A 2 -56.80 -29.26 -8.24
CA LYS A 2 -57.44 -28.62 -7.07
C LYS A 2 -56.61 -27.57 -6.31
N ARG A 3 -57.11 -26.33 -6.43
CA ARG A 3 -56.80 -25.06 -5.74
C ARG A 3 -56.77 -25.17 -4.21
N ILE A 4 -56.17 -24.18 -3.54
CA ILE A 4 -56.82 -23.32 -2.51
C ILE A 4 -55.91 -22.12 -2.18
N SER A 5 -56.51 -20.99 -1.76
CA SER A 5 -55.86 -19.73 -1.36
C SER A 5 -56.15 -19.44 0.12
N MET A 6 -55.71 -18.27 0.63
CA MET A 6 -55.99 -17.63 1.95
C MET A 6 -54.86 -17.69 2.99
N SER A 7 -54.72 -16.77 3.95
CA SER A 7 -54.98 -15.29 4.00
C SER A 7 -54.74 -14.77 5.43
N LEU A 8 -54.34 -13.48 5.57
CA LEU A 8 -54.50 -12.65 6.79
C LEU A 8 -53.74 -13.18 8.06
N LEU A 9 -53.61 -12.49 9.21
CA LEU A 9 -54.11 -11.20 9.74
C LEU A 9 -53.11 -10.60 10.76
N CYS A 10 -53.29 -9.32 11.15
CA CYS A 10 -52.78 -8.62 12.36
C CYS A 10 -51.25 -8.52 12.56
N ALA A 11 -50.59 -7.37 12.77
CA ALA A 11 -50.96 -6.03 13.29
C ALA A 11 -51.05 -5.91 14.82
N SER A 12 -50.00 -5.32 15.41
CA SER A 12 -49.97 -4.60 16.71
C SER A 12 -48.67 -3.76 16.80
N LEU A 13 -48.50 -2.85 17.76
CA LEU A 13 -49.13 -1.51 17.85
C LEU A 13 -48.62 -0.80 19.12
N MET A 14 -48.11 0.44 19.00
CA MET A 14 -47.90 1.42 20.11
C MET A 14 -46.84 1.07 21.19
N THR A 15 -46.23 2.00 21.97
CA THR A 15 -46.27 3.49 22.03
C THR A 15 -45.03 4.07 22.77
N LEU A 16 -44.62 5.30 22.39
CA LEU A 16 -43.99 6.39 23.17
C LEU A 16 -42.68 6.21 24.00
N GLY A 17 -41.97 7.34 24.16
CA GLY A 17 -40.72 7.49 24.92
C GLY A 17 -39.78 8.53 24.29
N ALA A 18 -40.25 9.74 23.99
CA ALA A 18 -40.21 10.93 24.88
C ALA A 18 -38.92 11.77 24.69
N CYS A 19 -39.05 13.09 24.80
CA CYS A 19 -38.02 14.06 24.44
C CYS A 19 -37.27 14.64 25.66
N SER A 20 -36.03 15.09 25.43
CA SER A 20 -35.42 16.16 26.23
C SER A 20 -34.40 16.92 25.38
N SER A 21 -34.69 18.17 25.07
CA SER A 21 -33.67 19.13 24.60
C SER A 21 -32.82 19.58 25.79
N ASN A 22 -31.64 20.15 25.52
CA ASN A 22 -31.11 21.23 26.35
C ASN A 22 -30.22 22.14 25.51
N ASP A 23 -30.69 23.35 25.23
CA ASP A 23 -29.87 24.40 24.62
C ASP A 23 -28.88 24.98 25.66
N GLY A 24 -27.69 25.34 25.22
CA GLY A 24 -26.60 25.81 26.09
C GLY A 24 -25.73 26.84 25.38
N GLN A 25 -26.24 28.07 25.29
CA GLN A 25 -25.62 29.15 24.52
C GLN A 25 -24.38 29.78 25.20
N THR A 26 -23.45 30.23 24.35
CA THR A 26 -22.22 31.01 24.60
C THR A 26 -22.22 32.02 25.75
N THR A 27 -21.06 32.19 26.40
CA THR A 27 -20.42 33.51 26.61
C THR A 27 -18.89 33.40 26.66
N SER A 28 -18.20 34.48 26.25
CA SER A 28 -16.73 34.63 26.30
C SER A 28 -16.29 35.43 27.53
N SER A 29 -15.07 35.19 28.03
CA SER A 29 -14.19 36.15 28.75
C SER A 29 -12.95 35.39 29.30
N ASP A 30 -11.74 35.96 29.40
CA ASP A 30 -11.18 37.13 28.71
C ASP A 30 -9.63 37.10 28.77
N THR A 31 -8.98 38.15 28.25
CA THR A 31 -7.54 38.51 28.32
C THR A 31 -6.80 38.17 29.64
N ASN A 32 -5.46 38.07 29.75
CA ASN A 32 -4.36 38.83 29.09
C ASN A 32 -3.02 38.01 29.25
N THR A 33 -1.78 38.35 28.85
CA THR A 33 -1.10 39.60 28.41
C THR A 33 0.12 39.28 27.51
N ASN A 34 0.67 40.29 26.83
CA ASN A 34 1.92 40.26 26.04
C ASN A 34 3.21 39.95 26.85
N SER A 35 4.25 39.49 26.15
CA SER A 35 5.50 40.27 26.09
C SER A 35 6.04 40.31 24.66
N GLU A 36 6.33 41.52 24.19
CA GLU A 36 7.02 41.83 22.94
C GLU A 36 8.56 41.84 23.22
N VAL A 37 9.52 42.17 22.35
CA VAL A 37 9.50 42.69 20.96
C VAL A 37 10.84 42.38 20.24
N ALA A 38 10.84 42.36 18.89
CA ALA A 38 12.00 42.53 17.99
C ALA A 38 13.18 41.51 18.10
N GLY A 39 14.13 41.44 17.15
CA GLY A 39 14.25 42.09 15.85
C GLY A 39 15.50 41.55 15.13
N GLY A 40 15.46 41.37 13.81
CA GLY A 40 16.51 40.62 13.09
C GLY A 40 17.73 41.44 12.67
N ASN A 41 18.74 40.73 12.15
CA ASN A 41 19.45 41.13 10.93
C ASN A 41 20.10 39.90 10.26
N ALA A 42 20.51 40.03 8.99
CA ALA A 42 21.32 39.06 8.26
C ALA A 42 22.82 39.13 8.64
N GLY A 43 23.59 38.09 8.28
CA GLY A 43 25.04 38.04 8.54
C GLY A 43 25.75 36.82 7.94
N ASP A 44 26.09 36.92 6.66
CA ASP A 44 27.30 36.43 5.97
C ASP A 44 27.74 34.94 5.97
N ASN A 45 28.37 34.58 4.84
CA ASN A 45 29.12 33.34 4.63
C ASN A 45 30.36 33.27 5.54
N TYR A 46 30.79 32.05 5.88
CA TYR A 46 32.23 31.74 5.85
C TYR A 46 32.49 30.27 5.49
N MET A 47 33.32 30.05 4.47
CA MET A 47 33.97 28.76 4.20
C MET A 47 35.02 28.50 5.29
N ASN A 48 35.35 27.23 5.57
CA ASN A 48 36.65 26.91 6.16
C ASN A 48 37.42 25.89 5.32
N ASN A 49 38.73 26.03 5.30
CA ASN A 49 39.67 25.39 4.40
C ASN A 49 40.52 24.33 5.13
N ALA A 50 40.87 23.24 4.44
CA ALA A 50 41.93 22.33 4.85
C ALA A 50 42.60 21.68 3.63
N THR A 51 43.64 22.32 3.10
CA THR A 51 44.47 21.84 1.97
C THR A 51 45.64 20.98 2.44
N ASN A 52 45.95 19.91 1.69
CA ASN A 52 47.30 19.43 1.31
C ASN A 52 47.15 18.14 0.46
N GLY A 53 48.08 17.76 -0.43
CA GLY A 53 49.30 18.44 -0.87
C GLY A 53 50.38 17.42 -1.31
N ASP A 54 50.89 17.54 -2.54
CA ASP A 54 51.89 16.68 -3.21
C ASP A 54 51.51 15.20 -3.49
N THR A 55 51.77 14.57 -4.65
CA THR A 55 52.87 14.59 -5.67
C THR A 55 54.16 13.83 -5.23
N ALA A 56 54.88 13.05 -6.05
CA ALA A 56 54.82 12.78 -7.51
C ALA A 56 55.30 11.34 -7.89
N SER A 57 55.51 11.10 -9.20
CA SER A 57 56.01 9.88 -9.88
C SER A 57 57.44 9.43 -9.41
N THR A 58 58.05 8.26 -9.73
CA THR A 58 58.25 7.67 -11.08
C THR A 58 58.86 6.25 -11.10
N SER A 59 58.68 5.53 -12.22
CA SER A 59 59.57 4.51 -12.87
C SER A 59 59.72 3.06 -12.37
N MET A 60 59.79 2.14 -13.36
CA MET A 60 60.09 0.69 -13.30
C MET A 60 61.58 0.41 -13.70
N PRO A 61 62.12 -0.81 -13.52
CA PRO A 61 62.01 -1.90 -14.52
C PRO A 61 61.61 -3.27 -13.90
N ALA A 62 60.97 -4.26 -14.54
CA ALA A 62 60.91 -4.76 -15.93
C ALA A 62 61.92 -5.89 -16.27
N ASP A 63 61.42 -7.13 -16.31
CA ASP A 63 61.90 -8.26 -17.14
C ASP A 63 60.72 -9.21 -17.47
N ALA A 64 60.90 -10.13 -18.42
CA ALA A 64 59.86 -10.95 -19.08
C ALA A 64 59.74 -12.39 -18.48
N SER A 65 58.96 -13.36 -18.98
CA SER A 65 58.07 -13.50 -20.15
C SER A 65 57.09 -14.69 -19.93
N ALA A 66 55.88 -14.65 -20.51
CA ALA A 66 55.25 -15.74 -21.31
C ALA A 66 53.70 -15.75 -21.32
N ALA A 67 53.14 -15.87 -22.53
CA ALA A 67 51.81 -16.33 -22.99
C ALA A 67 50.67 -16.69 -21.99
N GLY A 68 49.42 -16.27 -22.29
CA GLY A 68 48.27 -16.66 -21.45
C GLY A 68 46.80 -16.40 -21.88
N SER A 69 46.49 -16.04 -23.13
CA SER A 69 45.09 -15.81 -23.61
C SER A 69 44.34 -14.60 -23.00
N ALA A 70 43.19 -14.25 -23.58
CA ALA A 70 42.43 -13.05 -23.24
C ALA A 70 40.99 -13.37 -22.77
N ALA A 71 40.54 -12.69 -21.73
CA ALA A 71 39.14 -12.49 -21.36
C ALA A 71 38.98 -11.10 -20.75
N ALA A 72 38.14 -10.26 -21.34
CA ALA A 72 38.06 -8.84 -20.98
C ALA A 72 37.25 -8.61 -19.70
N THR A 73 37.77 -7.78 -18.79
CA THR A 73 37.04 -7.28 -17.61
C THR A 73 35.94 -6.32 -18.03
N GLY A 74 34.68 -6.73 -17.85
CA GLY A 74 33.50 -5.91 -18.12
C GLY A 74 32.72 -5.57 -16.85
N THR A 75 33.20 -4.62 -16.04
CA THR A 75 32.39 -4.03 -14.97
C THR A 75 31.30 -3.15 -15.59
N ALA A 76 30.06 -3.66 -15.64
CA ALA A 76 28.90 -2.84 -15.97
C ALA A 76 28.53 -1.96 -14.76
N PRO A 77 28.29 -0.64 -14.94
CA PRO A 77 27.80 0.21 -13.87
C PRO A 77 26.35 -0.13 -13.51
N ALA A 78 25.98 0.06 -12.23
CA ALA A 78 24.61 -0.11 -11.78
C ALA A 78 23.74 1.10 -12.17
N ASP A 79 23.05 1.00 -13.30
CA ASP A 79 21.99 1.95 -13.68
C ASP A 79 20.74 1.73 -12.80
N MET A 80 20.45 2.69 -11.91
CA MET A 80 19.24 2.70 -11.10
C MET A 80 18.03 3.31 -11.82
N ASN A 81 17.68 2.79 -13.00
CA ASN A 81 16.40 3.09 -13.63
C ASN A 81 15.32 2.06 -13.23
N ALA A 82 14.82 2.18 -12.00
CA ALA A 82 13.69 1.40 -11.50
C ALA A 82 12.38 1.84 -12.17
N ASN A 83 12.12 1.33 -13.37
CA ASN A 83 10.86 1.48 -14.07
C ASN A 83 9.74 0.71 -13.34
N SER A 84 9.14 1.34 -12.31
CA SER A 84 8.12 0.78 -11.41
C SER A 84 6.73 0.54 -12.04
N SER A 85 6.70 0.29 -13.35
CA SER A 85 5.55 -0.24 -14.10
C SER A 85 5.95 -1.41 -15.01
N GLY A 86 7.15 -1.98 -14.85
CA GLY A 86 7.50 -3.26 -15.43
C GLY A 86 6.62 -4.38 -14.89
N ALA A 87 6.27 -5.36 -15.72
CA ALA A 87 5.49 -6.51 -15.27
C ALA A 87 6.27 -7.28 -14.20
N THR A 88 5.69 -7.42 -12.99
CA THR A 88 6.18 -8.39 -12.01
C THR A 88 6.18 -9.77 -12.64
N ALA A 89 7.35 -10.42 -12.71
CA ALA A 89 7.47 -11.76 -13.26
C ALA A 89 6.48 -12.69 -12.53
N PRO A 90 5.66 -13.47 -13.27
CA PRO A 90 4.58 -14.21 -12.65
C PRO A 90 5.15 -15.30 -11.75
N HIS A 91 4.55 -15.46 -10.56
CA HIS A 91 4.96 -16.48 -9.60
C HIS A 91 4.95 -17.86 -10.25
N SER A 92 6.10 -18.53 -10.20
CA SER A 92 6.38 -19.74 -10.98
C SER A 92 5.60 -20.95 -10.46
N THR A 93 5.17 -20.90 -9.20
CA THR A 93 4.45 -21.97 -8.51
C THR A 93 3.24 -21.46 -7.72
N ASP A 94 2.27 -22.34 -7.49
CA ASP A 94 1.07 -22.07 -6.69
C ASP A 94 1.41 -21.56 -5.26
N PRO A 95 2.41 -22.09 -4.52
CA PRO A 95 2.78 -21.56 -3.20
C PRO A 95 3.31 -20.12 -3.22
N GLU A 96 4.14 -19.77 -4.22
CA GLU A 96 4.66 -18.40 -4.37
C GLU A 96 3.51 -17.40 -4.64
N PHE A 97 2.56 -17.77 -5.50
CA PHE A 97 1.35 -16.98 -5.73
C PHE A 97 0.54 -16.81 -4.45
N MET A 98 0.27 -17.89 -3.71
CA MET A 98 -0.50 -17.82 -2.46
C MET A 98 0.18 -16.95 -1.39
N MET A 99 1.51 -17.02 -1.25
CA MET A 99 2.26 -16.15 -0.33
C MET A 99 2.21 -14.68 -0.75
N SER A 100 2.33 -14.39 -2.05
CA SER A 100 2.28 -13.02 -2.58
C SER A 100 0.89 -12.39 -2.47
N ALA A 101 -0.16 -13.15 -2.79
CA ALA A 101 -1.54 -12.69 -2.65
C ALA A 101 -1.90 -12.40 -1.18
N ALA A 102 -1.44 -13.26 -0.25
CA ALA A 102 -1.59 -13.03 1.18
C ALA A 102 -0.79 -11.80 1.67
N HIS A 103 0.41 -11.53 1.13
CA HIS A 103 1.11 -10.27 1.41
C HIS A 103 0.33 -9.05 0.91
N SER A 104 -0.17 -9.05 -0.33
CA SER A 104 -1.02 -7.97 -0.89
C SER A 104 -2.17 -7.63 0.06
N ASP A 105 -2.96 -8.64 0.45
CA ASP A 105 -4.04 -8.45 1.42
C ASP A 105 -3.56 -7.84 2.75
N GLN A 106 -2.47 -8.34 3.35
CA GLN A 106 -1.99 -7.80 4.63
C GLN A 106 -1.41 -6.40 4.51
N ASN A 107 -0.76 -6.07 3.38
CA ASN A 107 -0.30 -4.72 3.07
C ASN A 107 -1.48 -3.75 3.02
N GLU A 108 -2.46 -4.06 2.18
CA GLU A 108 -3.59 -3.17 1.86
C GLU A 108 -4.55 -3.02 3.04
N ILE A 109 -4.78 -4.09 3.83
CA ILE A 109 -5.50 -4.03 5.12
C ILE A 109 -4.79 -3.11 6.12
N GLN A 110 -3.46 -3.17 6.23
CA GLN A 110 -2.72 -2.40 7.24
C GLN A 110 -2.54 -0.92 6.83
N LEU A 111 -2.27 -0.63 5.55
CA LEU A 111 -2.26 0.76 5.03
C LEU A 111 -3.66 1.41 5.17
N SER A 112 -4.73 0.65 4.91
CA SER A 112 -6.10 1.14 5.10
C SER A 112 -6.43 1.43 6.57
N LYS A 113 -5.97 0.58 7.50
CA LYS A 113 -6.10 0.85 8.95
C LYS A 113 -5.31 2.09 9.36
N LEU A 114 -4.12 2.31 8.81
CA LEU A 114 -3.28 3.47 9.09
C LEU A 114 -3.96 4.78 8.70
N VAL A 115 -4.55 4.89 7.49
CA VAL A 115 -5.24 6.12 7.07
C VAL A 115 -6.50 6.40 7.89
N LEU A 116 -7.27 5.35 8.23
CA LEU A 116 -8.43 5.48 9.11
C LEU A 116 -8.04 5.95 10.52
N ALA A 117 -6.97 5.39 11.10
CA ALA A 117 -6.44 5.78 12.41
C ALA A 117 -5.89 7.21 12.42
N LYS A 118 -5.40 7.70 11.27
CA LYS A 118 -4.93 9.08 11.08
C LYS A 118 -6.03 10.06 10.65
N GLY A 119 -7.30 9.63 10.65
CA GLY A 119 -8.45 10.52 10.48
C GLY A 119 -8.89 10.78 9.04
N ALA A 120 -8.57 9.89 8.09
CA ALA A 120 -9.07 9.99 6.71
C ALA A 120 -10.62 10.06 6.66
N THR A 121 -11.15 10.89 5.77
CA THR A 121 -12.61 11.14 5.62
C THR A 121 -13.08 10.91 4.19
N GLY A 122 -14.36 11.19 3.90
CA GLY A 122 -14.91 11.19 2.55
C GLY A 122 -14.65 9.91 1.75
N MET A 123 -14.20 10.07 0.50
CA MET A 123 -13.86 8.96 -0.40
C MET A 123 -12.72 8.10 0.13
N THR A 124 -11.70 8.70 0.76
CA THR A 124 -10.54 7.98 1.30
C THR A 124 -10.94 7.00 2.39
N LYS A 125 -11.83 7.44 3.30
CA LYS A 125 -12.41 6.58 4.32
C LYS A 125 -13.21 5.42 3.71
N GLN A 126 -14.07 5.71 2.73
CA GLN A 126 -14.90 4.70 2.07
C GLN A 126 -14.07 3.65 1.33
N HIS A 127 -12.97 4.07 0.69
CA HIS A 127 -12.03 3.18 0.04
C HIS A 127 -11.31 2.28 1.06
N ALA A 128 -10.75 2.86 2.12
CA ALA A 128 -10.09 2.10 3.19
C ALA A 128 -11.02 1.11 3.93
N ASP A 129 -12.27 1.50 4.20
CA ASP A 129 -13.29 0.60 4.74
C ASP A 129 -13.56 -0.59 3.79
N MET A 130 -13.59 -0.34 2.48
CA MET A 130 -13.80 -1.35 1.44
C MET A 130 -12.61 -2.30 1.34
N MET A 131 -11.37 -1.78 1.31
CA MET A 131 -10.14 -2.59 1.26
C MET A 131 -10.10 -3.55 2.45
N ILE A 132 -10.29 -3.04 3.68
CA ILE A 132 -10.26 -3.88 4.90
C ILE A 132 -11.29 -5.01 4.80
N LYS A 133 -12.52 -4.72 4.38
CA LYS A 133 -13.59 -5.71 4.23
C LYS A 133 -13.24 -6.78 3.20
N ASP A 134 -12.87 -6.37 1.99
CA ASP A 134 -12.74 -7.28 0.85
C ASP A 134 -11.43 -8.08 0.87
N HIS A 135 -10.32 -7.48 1.32
CA HIS A 135 -9.05 -8.20 1.49
C HIS A 135 -9.05 -9.11 2.73
N THR A 136 -9.73 -8.73 3.82
CA THR A 136 -9.95 -9.68 4.94
C THR A 136 -10.73 -10.90 4.47
N LYS A 137 -11.68 -10.72 3.54
CA LYS A 137 -12.38 -11.85 2.90
C LYS A 137 -11.47 -12.65 1.95
N SER A 138 -10.67 -11.98 1.11
CA SER A 138 -9.67 -12.62 0.24
C SER A 138 -8.76 -13.54 1.05
N THR A 139 -8.14 -13.02 2.11
CA THR A 139 -7.25 -13.78 3.02
C THR A 139 -7.96 -14.98 3.65
N ALA A 140 -9.22 -14.84 4.07
CA ALA A 140 -9.98 -15.94 4.65
C ALA A 140 -10.27 -17.06 3.63
N ASP A 141 -10.67 -16.69 2.41
CA ASP A 141 -10.93 -17.64 1.32
C ASP A 141 -9.61 -18.32 0.86
N LEU A 142 -8.51 -17.57 0.75
CA LEU A 142 -7.18 -18.05 0.36
C LEU A 142 -6.56 -18.98 1.41
N LYS A 143 -6.72 -18.66 2.70
CA LYS A 143 -6.20 -19.47 3.82
C LYS A 143 -6.80 -20.87 3.84
N ALA A 144 -8.07 -21.03 3.50
CA ALA A 144 -8.71 -22.34 3.38
C ALA A 144 -8.09 -23.19 2.25
N ILE A 145 -7.62 -22.56 1.16
CA ILE A 145 -6.94 -23.23 0.04
C ILE A 145 -5.51 -23.58 0.43
N ALA A 146 -4.77 -22.64 1.02
CA ALA A 146 -3.39 -22.84 1.46
C ALA A 146 -3.27 -23.97 2.50
N GLN A 147 -4.23 -24.06 3.44
CA GLN A 147 -4.30 -25.15 4.43
C GLN A 147 -4.45 -26.53 3.78
N LYS A 148 -5.31 -26.69 2.76
CA LYS A 148 -5.42 -27.95 1.99
C LYS A 148 -4.10 -28.35 1.31
N LYS A 149 -3.25 -27.36 0.99
CA LYS A 149 -2.01 -27.51 0.22
C LYS A 149 -0.74 -27.55 1.08
N GLY A 150 -0.88 -27.48 2.42
CA GLY A 150 0.27 -27.43 3.34
C GLY A 150 1.09 -26.13 3.26
N VAL A 151 0.56 -25.06 2.65
CA VAL A 151 1.26 -23.80 2.49
C VAL A 151 0.97 -22.88 3.67
N THR A 152 2.03 -22.38 4.32
CA THR A 152 1.91 -21.36 5.38
C THR A 152 1.87 -19.99 4.73
N LEU A 153 0.80 -19.23 4.99
CA LEU A 153 0.67 -17.85 4.51
C LEU A 153 1.33 -16.86 5.47
N PRO A 154 1.89 -15.74 4.98
CA PRO A 154 2.27 -14.62 5.83
C PRO A 154 1.02 -14.05 6.55
N THR A 155 1.24 -13.50 7.74
CA THR A 155 0.20 -12.90 8.59
C THR A 155 0.45 -11.42 8.86
N ASP A 156 1.32 -10.79 8.06
CA ASP A 156 1.82 -9.44 8.24
C ASP A 156 2.33 -8.88 6.90
N MET A 157 2.53 -7.57 6.83
CA MET A 157 3.03 -6.86 5.64
C MET A 157 4.42 -7.35 5.22
N ASP A 158 4.76 -7.21 3.95
CA ASP A 158 6.14 -7.36 3.48
C ASP A 158 7.02 -6.14 3.87
N ALA A 159 8.31 -6.21 3.53
CA ALA A 159 9.29 -5.17 3.88
C ALA A 159 9.13 -3.86 3.06
N GLU A 160 8.62 -3.93 1.83
CA GLU A 160 8.35 -2.78 0.96
C GLU A 160 7.22 -1.93 1.57
N HIS A 161 6.11 -2.57 1.92
CA HIS A 161 4.93 -1.88 2.42
C HIS A 161 5.08 -1.47 3.89
N LYS A 162 5.97 -2.13 4.67
CA LYS A 162 6.43 -1.61 5.98
C LYS A 162 7.23 -0.31 5.87
N ALA A 163 7.99 -0.11 4.81
CA ALA A 163 8.66 1.17 4.56
C ALA A 163 7.64 2.24 4.13
N ILE A 164 6.69 1.89 3.27
CA ILE A 164 5.59 2.78 2.84
C ILE A 164 4.70 3.19 4.02
N ALA A 165 4.36 2.28 4.93
CA ALA A 165 3.61 2.58 6.15
C ALA A 165 4.32 3.64 6.99
N LYS A 166 5.64 3.51 7.21
CA LYS A 166 6.45 4.50 7.95
C LYS A 166 6.54 5.86 7.26
N GLN A 167 6.49 5.91 5.93
CA GLN A 167 6.37 7.18 5.20
C GLN A 167 4.98 7.80 5.41
N MET A 168 3.92 6.98 5.35
CA MET A 168 2.54 7.44 5.58
C MET A 168 2.30 7.85 7.03
N GLU A 169 2.98 7.25 8.01
CA GLU A 169 2.95 7.67 9.42
C GLU A 169 3.34 9.16 9.59
N THR A 170 4.22 9.72 8.76
CA THR A 170 4.63 11.14 8.84
C THR A 170 3.73 12.11 8.06
N LEU A 171 2.83 11.63 7.20
CA LEU A 171 1.92 12.47 6.39
C LEU A 171 0.63 12.81 7.14
N SER A 172 -0.14 13.79 6.64
CA SER A 172 -1.49 14.07 7.15
C SER A 172 -2.39 14.69 6.07
N GLY A 173 -3.72 14.67 6.29
CA GLY A 173 -4.70 15.28 5.39
C GLY A 173 -4.54 14.85 3.94
N ALA A 174 -4.60 15.82 3.01
CA ALA A 174 -4.54 15.56 1.57
C ALA A 174 -3.25 14.83 1.11
N GLU A 175 -2.12 15.03 1.79
CA GLU A 175 -0.86 14.33 1.44
C GLU A 175 -0.93 12.84 1.76
N LEU A 176 -1.54 12.50 2.90
CA LEU A 176 -1.78 11.12 3.32
C LEU A 176 -2.79 10.43 2.39
N ASP A 177 -3.91 11.10 2.13
CA ASP A 177 -4.98 10.61 1.28
C ASP A 177 -4.47 10.35 -0.15
N LYS A 178 -3.68 11.28 -0.72
CA LYS A 178 -3.05 11.09 -2.03
C LYS A 178 -2.03 9.95 -2.03
N LYS A 179 -1.11 9.90 -1.06
CA LYS A 179 -0.10 8.82 -1.00
C LYS A 179 -0.75 7.44 -0.83
N PHE A 180 -1.86 7.34 -0.10
CA PHE A 180 -2.64 6.11 -0.02
C PHE A 180 -3.25 5.72 -1.37
N MET A 181 -3.94 6.65 -2.04
CA MET A 181 -4.61 6.36 -3.31
C MET A 181 -3.63 6.03 -4.44
N ASP A 182 -2.53 6.78 -4.55
CA ASP A 182 -1.43 6.48 -5.49
C ASP A 182 -0.83 5.09 -5.22
N GLN A 183 -0.70 4.69 -3.96
CA GLN A 183 -0.24 3.35 -3.59
C GLN A 183 -1.26 2.26 -3.97
N MET A 184 -2.56 2.47 -3.70
CA MET A 184 -3.60 1.53 -4.12
C MET A 184 -3.64 1.35 -5.64
N VAL A 185 -3.42 2.41 -6.43
CA VAL A 185 -3.28 2.29 -7.91
C VAL A 185 -2.12 1.38 -8.30
N LEU A 186 -0.95 1.52 -7.67
CA LEU A 186 0.22 0.69 -7.95
C LEU A 186 -0.02 -0.78 -7.55
N ASP A 187 -0.46 -1.01 -6.32
CA ASP A 187 -0.61 -2.34 -5.72
C ASP A 187 -1.69 -3.14 -6.46
N HIS A 188 -2.85 -2.54 -6.73
CA HIS A 188 -3.91 -3.20 -7.48
C HIS A 188 -3.52 -3.45 -8.94
N GLN A 189 -2.74 -2.57 -9.57
CA GLN A 189 -2.27 -2.78 -10.95
C GLN A 189 -1.25 -3.94 -11.04
N LYS A 190 -0.38 -4.07 -10.03
CA LYS A 190 0.58 -5.18 -9.81
C LYS A 190 -0.17 -6.49 -9.56
N THR A 191 -1.07 -6.53 -8.59
CA THR A 191 -1.86 -7.71 -8.21
C THR A 191 -2.82 -8.17 -9.31
N LEU A 192 -3.47 -7.25 -10.04
CA LEU A 192 -4.30 -7.58 -11.21
C LEU A 192 -3.51 -8.28 -12.33
N ASN A 193 -2.26 -7.88 -12.56
CA ASN A 193 -1.38 -8.52 -13.55
C ASN A 193 -0.96 -9.92 -13.07
N THR A 194 -0.58 -10.05 -11.80
CA THR A 194 -0.24 -11.34 -11.16
C THR A 194 -1.40 -12.32 -11.20
N LEU A 195 -2.62 -11.89 -10.87
CA LEU A 195 -3.85 -12.68 -10.95
C LEU A 195 -4.09 -13.17 -12.39
N LYS A 196 -4.09 -12.25 -13.37
CA LYS A 196 -4.31 -12.57 -14.80
C LYS A 196 -3.27 -13.55 -15.35
N ALA A 197 -1.99 -13.41 -14.98
CA ALA A 197 -0.95 -14.34 -15.41
C ALA A 197 -1.12 -15.72 -14.77
N HIS A 198 -1.22 -15.76 -13.43
CA HIS A 198 -1.26 -17.03 -12.69
C HIS A 198 -2.54 -17.84 -12.98
N GLN A 199 -3.66 -17.18 -13.32
CA GLN A 199 -4.90 -17.81 -13.85
C GLN A 199 -4.66 -18.74 -15.05
N THR A 200 -3.66 -18.43 -15.89
CA THR A 200 -3.31 -19.25 -17.07
C THR A 200 -2.29 -20.35 -16.74
N MET A 201 -1.44 -20.11 -15.74
CA MET A 201 -0.36 -20.99 -15.31
C MET A 201 -0.87 -22.12 -14.42
N THR A 202 -1.60 -21.80 -13.35
CA THR A 202 -2.06 -22.83 -12.40
C THR A 202 -3.02 -23.82 -13.06
N LYS A 203 -2.98 -25.06 -12.58
CA LYS A 203 -3.86 -26.17 -12.99
C LYS A 203 -4.77 -26.62 -11.84
N ASP A 204 -4.71 -25.91 -10.71
CA ASP A 204 -5.49 -26.21 -9.52
C ASP A 204 -6.87 -25.53 -9.55
N ALA A 205 -7.93 -26.33 -9.42
CA ALA A 205 -9.30 -25.84 -9.52
C ALA A 205 -9.71 -24.90 -8.38
N ASP A 206 -9.21 -25.10 -7.15
CA ASP A 206 -9.46 -24.21 -6.01
C ASP A 206 -8.85 -22.81 -6.29
N LEU A 207 -7.59 -22.76 -6.76
CA LEU A 207 -6.92 -21.50 -7.10
C LEU A 207 -7.53 -20.82 -8.33
N GLN A 208 -7.90 -21.56 -9.38
CA GLN A 208 -8.62 -20.98 -10.52
C GLN A 208 -9.96 -20.37 -10.08
N GLY A 209 -10.69 -21.02 -9.16
CA GLY A 209 -11.92 -20.48 -8.57
C GLY A 209 -11.69 -19.24 -7.70
N PHE A 210 -10.61 -19.20 -6.93
CA PHE A 210 -10.20 -18.04 -6.14
C PHE A 210 -9.84 -16.84 -7.03
N ILE A 211 -8.97 -17.04 -8.03
CA ILE A 211 -8.50 -15.98 -8.92
C ILE A 211 -9.64 -15.38 -9.73
N GLY A 212 -10.51 -16.22 -10.30
CA GLY A 212 -11.70 -15.76 -11.04
C GLY A 212 -12.70 -14.96 -10.19
N LYS A 213 -12.72 -15.20 -8.87
CA LYS A 213 -13.55 -14.48 -7.90
C LYS A 213 -12.94 -13.14 -7.45
N VAL A 214 -11.63 -13.09 -7.24
CA VAL A 214 -10.93 -11.90 -6.71
C VAL A 214 -10.56 -10.90 -7.81
N THR A 215 -10.25 -11.36 -9.03
CA THR A 215 -9.91 -10.52 -10.19
C THR A 215 -10.90 -9.36 -10.46
N PRO A 216 -12.24 -9.57 -10.51
CA PRO A 216 -13.19 -8.46 -10.74
C PRO A 216 -13.28 -7.48 -9.56
N VAL A 217 -12.97 -7.93 -8.34
CA VAL A 217 -12.94 -7.08 -7.14
C VAL A 217 -11.73 -6.13 -7.22
N VAL A 218 -10.53 -6.69 -7.43
CA VAL A 218 -9.28 -5.92 -7.60
C VAL A 218 -9.35 -4.93 -8.78
N GLN A 219 -10.01 -5.31 -9.89
CA GLN A 219 -10.29 -4.38 -11.00
C GLN A 219 -11.21 -3.23 -10.57
N GLY A 220 -12.30 -3.52 -9.86
CA GLY A 220 -13.24 -2.49 -9.38
C GLY A 220 -12.62 -1.54 -8.36
N HIS A 221 -11.72 -2.03 -7.50
CA HIS A 221 -10.92 -1.23 -6.59
C HIS A 221 -9.92 -0.34 -7.34
N LEU A 222 -9.14 -0.89 -8.27
CA LEU A 222 -8.22 -0.13 -9.15
C LEU A 222 -8.92 1.00 -9.91
N ASP A 223 -10.12 0.72 -10.42
CA ASP A 223 -10.96 1.67 -11.15
C ASP A 223 -11.59 2.72 -10.22
N MET A 224 -11.57 2.52 -8.89
CA MET A 224 -11.92 3.53 -7.89
C MET A 224 -10.70 4.38 -7.51
N SER A 225 -9.53 3.76 -7.26
CA SER A 225 -8.31 4.47 -6.88
C SER A 225 -7.83 5.43 -7.97
N LYS A 226 -7.83 4.98 -9.25
CA LYS A 226 -7.42 5.83 -10.39
C LYS A 226 -8.25 7.12 -10.50
N LYS A 227 -9.57 6.99 -10.36
CA LYS A 227 -10.50 8.14 -10.37
C LYS A 227 -10.24 9.14 -9.24
N HIS A 228 -9.51 8.77 -8.18
CA HIS A 228 -9.12 9.66 -7.10
C HIS A 228 -7.73 10.26 -7.31
N SER A 229 -6.75 9.50 -7.81
CA SER A 229 -5.42 10.03 -8.14
C SER A 229 -5.42 11.06 -9.29
N ASP A 230 -6.49 11.08 -10.09
CA ASP A 230 -6.73 12.03 -11.19
C ASP A 230 -7.48 13.34 -10.76
N MET A 231 -7.76 13.54 -9.45
CA MET A 231 -8.50 14.71 -8.90
C MET A 231 -7.61 15.65 -8.06
#